data_AF-A0A8S9C3J2-F1
#
_entry.id   AF-A0A8S9C3J2-F1
#
_cell.length_a   1.000
_cell.length_b   1.000
_cell.length_c   1.000
_cell.angle_alpha   90.00
_cell.angle_beta   90.00
_cell.angle_gamma   90.00
#
_symmetry.space_group_name_H-M   'P 1'
#
loop_
_entity.id
_entity.type
_entity.pdbx_description
1 polymer ?
#
loop_
_entity_poly.entity_id
_entity_poly.type
_entity_poly.pdbx_seq_one_letter_code
_entity_poly.pdbx_strand_id
1 'polypeptide(L)'
;MPVVKKLEPNDADILTERIFSCNPDEESDVVIGAVREHIDEWGTMALFKSNPKGKQEVILQGKCIVYLIQGAFELGAELIDVDKHVVDKEGFGYAIEGEELIRLRKQTAVVIIYVDWNDDKELLALGPEMSNR
;
A
#
# COMPACT_ATOMS: atom_id res chain seq x y z
N MET A 1 5.09 15.31 -4.44
CA MET A 1 4.47 14.53 -3.35
C MET A 1 4.41 13.10 -3.81
N PRO A 2 4.80 12.14 -2.98
CA PRO A 2 5.01 10.77 -3.42
C PRO A 2 3.76 9.90 -3.48
N VAL A 3 2.76 10.17 -2.62
CA VAL A 3 1.42 9.60 -2.82
C VAL A 3 0.77 10.40 -3.93
N VAL A 4 0.55 9.73 -5.04
CA VAL A 4 -0.15 10.31 -6.17
C VAL A 4 -1.65 10.14 -5.98
N LYS A 5 -2.08 9.03 -5.36
CA LYS A 5 -3.51 8.70 -5.27
C LYS A 5 -3.86 7.75 -4.14
N LYS A 6 -5.10 7.87 -3.66
CA LYS A 6 -5.72 6.92 -2.72
C LYS A 6 -6.76 6.09 -3.46
N LEU A 7 -6.68 4.77 -3.30
CA LEU A 7 -7.60 3.81 -3.87
C LEU A 7 -8.52 3.26 -2.80
N GLU A 8 -9.81 3.36 -3.08
CA GLU A 8 -10.87 2.74 -2.30
C GLU A 8 -11.21 1.38 -2.92
N PRO A 9 -10.96 0.26 -2.23
CA PRO A 9 -11.46 -1.03 -2.67
C PRO A 9 -12.97 -1.03 -2.77
N ASN A 10 -13.50 -1.81 -3.70
CA ASN A 10 -14.95 -1.96 -3.89
C ASN A 10 -15.66 -2.44 -2.60
N ASP A 11 -14.99 -3.29 -1.81
CA ASP A 11 -15.49 -3.85 -0.55
C ASP A 11 -14.37 -3.91 0.51
N ALA A 12 -13.93 -2.74 0.98
CA ALA A 12 -12.83 -2.62 1.94
C ALA A 12 -13.07 -3.42 3.24
N ASP A 13 -14.30 -3.45 3.75
CA ASP A 13 -14.65 -4.17 4.99
C ASP A 13 -14.51 -5.69 4.82
N ILE A 14 -14.97 -6.25 3.69
CA ILE A 14 -14.89 -7.69 3.40
C ILE A 14 -13.44 -8.12 3.22
N LEU A 15 -12.66 -7.31 2.49
CA LEU A 15 -11.25 -7.57 2.29
C LEU A 15 -10.48 -7.52 3.62
N THR A 16 -10.79 -6.53 4.45
CA THR A 16 -10.18 -6.36 5.77
C THR A 16 -10.52 -7.54 6.68
N GLU A 17 -11.79 -7.96 6.75
CA GLU A 17 -12.21 -9.14 7.52
C GLU A 17 -11.53 -10.43 7.04
N ARG A 18 -11.46 -10.64 5.72
CA ARG A 18 -10.80 -11.81 5.12
C ARG A 18 -9.32 -11.84 5.47
N ILE A 19 -8.63 -10.70 5.39
CA ILE A 19 -7.20 -10.62 5.72
C ILE A 19 -6.94 -10.80 7.22
N PHE A 20 -7.79 -10.23 8.09
CA PHE A 20 -7.68 -10.42 9.54
C PHE A 20 -8.03 -11.84 10.00
N SER A 21 -8.80 -12.59 9.21
CA SER A 21 -9.11 -13.99 9.46
C SER A 21 -7.96 -14.96 9.12
N CYS A 22 -7.01 -14.50 8.30
CA CYS A 22 -5.81 -15.25 7.93
C CYS A 22 -4.67 -14.96 8.90
N ASN A 23 -3.72 -15.89 9.01
CA ASN A 23 -2.42 -15.58 9.59
C ASN A 23 -1.51 -15.01 8.48
N PRO A 24 -1.30 -13.68 8.38
CA PRO A 24 -0.72 -13.07 7.19
C PRO A 24 0.73 -13.50 6.91
N ASP A 25 1.46 -13.87 7.97
CA ASP A 25 2.84 -14.33 7.88
C ASP A 25 2.94 -15.78 7.34
N GLU A 26 1.88 -16.59 7.50
CA GLU A 26 1.81 -17.99 7.02
C GLU A 26 1.01 -18.12 5.71
N GLU A 27 0.05 -17.22 5.48
CA GLU A 27 -0.91 -17.25 4.37
C GLU A 27 -0.76 -16.05 3.42
N SER A 28 0.47 -15.56 3.26
CA SER A 28 0.77 -14.37 2.45
C SER A 28 0.22 -14.43 1.02
N ASP A 29 0.21 -15.61 0.38
CA ASP A 29 -0.36 -15.80 -0.96
C ASP A 29 -1.89 -15.59 -1.00
N VAL A 30 -2.61 -15.99 0.05
CA VAL A 30 -4.05 -15.80 0.18
C VAL A 30 -4.38 -14.32 0.34
N VAL A 31 -3.61 -13.62 1.18
CA VAL A 31 -3.73 -12.17 1.41
C VAL A 31 -3.44 -11.40 0.11
N ILE A 32 -2.36 -11.74 -0.60
CA ILE A 32 -2.02 -11.12 -1.88
C ILE A 32 -3.13 -11.36 -2.91
N GLY A 33 -3.65 -12.59 -3.00
CA GLY A 33 -4.74 -12.94 -3.92
C GLY A 33 -6.00 -12.11 -3.64
N ALA A 34 -6.43 -12.02 -2.39
CA ALA A 34 -7.61 -11.26 -1.99
C ALA A 34 -7.47 -9.75 -2.32
N VAL A 35 -6.29 -9.17 -2.09
CA VAL A 35 -6.03 -7.76 -2.39
C VAL A 35 -6.03 -7.51 -3.91
N ARG A 36 -5.43 -8.41 -4.70
CA ARG A 36 -5.44 -8.31 -6.17
C ARG A 36 -6.84 -8.38 -6.76
N GLU A 37 -7.72 -9.25 -6.24
CA GLU A 37 -9.12 -9.32 -6.66
C GLU A 37 -9.87 -7.99 -6.48
N HIS A 38 -9.52 -7.20 -5.46
CA HIS A 38 -10.26 -6.00 -5.09
C HIS A 38 -9.76 -4.71 -5.72
N ILE A 39 -8.48 -4.65 -6.09
CA ILE A 39 -7.89 -3.46 -6.70
C ILE A 39 -8.04 -3.50 -8.24
N ASP A 40 -8.59 -4.60 -8.79
CA ASP A 40 -8.78 -4.83 -10.24
C ASP A 40 -7.51 -4.58 -11.06
N GLU A 41 -6.35 -4.72 -10.41
CA GLU A 41 -5.07 -4.32 -10.97
C GLU A 41 -4.16 -5.50 -11.26
N TRP A 42 -3.58 -5.44 -12.45
CA TRP A 42 -2.69 -6.43 -13.02
C TRP A 42 -1.25 -6.02 -12.75
N GLY A 43 -0.92 -5.82 -11.48
CA GLY A 43 0.46 -5.56 -11.09
C GLY A 43 1.37 -6.73 -11.44
N THR A 44 2.56 -6.44 -11.95
CA THR A 44 3.55 -7.42 -12.41
C THR A 44 4.02 -8.33 -11.27
N MET A 45 4.13 -7.79 -10.07
CA MET A 45 4.57 -8.51 -8.87
C MET A 45 3.83 -7.97 -7.65
N ALA A 46 3.51 -8.84 -6.70
CA ALA A 46 2.94 -8.44 -5.42
C ALA A 46 3.70 -9.08 -4.26
N LEU A 47 3.90 -8.34 -3.18
CA LEU A 47 4.64 -8.77 -2.00
C LEU A 47 3.88 -8.40 -0.73
N PHE A 48 3.78 -9.35 0.20
CA PHE A 48 3.34 -9.08 1.56
C PHE A 48 4.53 -8.62 2.42
N LYS A 49 4.33 -7.56 3.23
CA LYS A 49 5.30 -7.08 4.20
C LYS A 49 4.61 -6.74 5.51
N SER A 50 5.16 -7.25 6.61
CA SER A 50 4.69 -6.98 7.96
C SER A 50 5.83 -6.43 8.83
N ASN A 51 5.48 -5.61 9.82
CA ASN A 51 6.36 -5.14 10.88
C ASN A 51 5.71 -5.37 12.25
N PRO A 52 5.82 -6.58 12.82
CA PRO A 52 5.23 -6.88 14.12
C PRO A 52 5.94 -6.16 15.28
N LYS A 53 7.25 -5.88 15.15
CA LYS A 53 8.08 -5.34 16.24
C LYS A 53 9.20 -4.43 15.71
N GLY A 54 8.97 -3.11 15.73
CA GLY A 54 10.04 -2.12 15.56
C GLY A 54 9.77 -1.12 14.43
N LYS A 55 10.83 -0.77 13.69
CA LYS A 55 10.78 0.00 12.43
C LYS A 55 11.29 -0.90 11.32
N GLN A 56 10.50 -1.08 10.27
CA GLN A 56 10.88 -1.88 9.10
C GLN A 56 10.93 -0.96 7.89
N GLU A 57 12.09 -0.91 7.24
CA GLU A 57 12.22 -0.22 5.96
C GLU A 57 11.95 -1.21 4.83
N VAL A 58 11.22 -0.76 3.81
CA VAL A 58 10.95 -1.53 2.61
C VAL A 58 11.37 -0.71 1.41
N ILE A 59 12.38 -1.23 0.69
CA ILE A 59 12.87 -0.63 -0.56
C ILE A 59 11.86 -0.95 -1.65
N LEU A 60 11.36 0.10 -2.31
CA LEU A 60 10.48 0.04 -3.46
C LEU A 60 11.31 -0.08 -4.74
N GLN A 61 10.85 -0.90 -5.68
CA GLN A 61 11.53 -1.16 -6.96
C GLN A 61 10.95 -0.39 -8.15
N GLY A 62 10.12 0.62 -7.90
CA GLY A 62 9.44 1.39 -8.94
C GLY A 62 8.05 1.85 -8.49
N LYS A 63 7.21 2.18 -9.47
CA LYS A 63 5.80 2.54 -9.23
C LYS A 63 5.07 1.37 -8.58
N CYS A 64 4.28 1.66 -7.56
CA CYS A 64 3.54 0.63 -6.86
C CYS A 64 2.25 1.16 -6.22
N ILE A 65 1.36 0.22 -5.91
CA ILE A 65 0.31 0.42 -4.92
C ILE A 65 0.75 -0.24 -3.63
N VAL A 66 0.72 0.52 -2.54
CA VAL A 66 0.82 -0.03 -1.18
C VAL A 66 -0.60 -0.10 -0.62
N TYR A 67 -1.12 -1.31 -0.47
CA TYR A 67 -2.38 -1.58 0.20
C TYR A 67 -2.15 -1.73 1.71
N LEU A 68 -2.70 -0.81 2.49
CA LEU A 68 -2.57 -0.81 3.95
C LEU A 68 -3.62 -1.73 4.55
N ILE A 69 -3.16 -2.87 5.08
CA ILE A 69 -4.02 -3.83 5.77
C ILE A 69 -4.25 -3.37 7.20
N GLN A 70 -3.17 -3.04 7.91
CA GLN A 70 -3.20 -2.65 9.30
C GLN A 70 -2.08 -1.66 9.60
N GLY A 71 -2.32 -0.73 10.52
CA GLY A 71 -1.30 0.12 11.11
C GLY A 71 -1.03 1.36 10.27
N ALA A 72 0.24 1.73 10.11
CA ALA A 72 0.61 2.92 9.37
C ALA A 72 2.02 2.84 8.79
N PHE A 73 2.27 3.53 7.67
CA PHE A 73 3.61 3.65 7.11
C PHE A 73 3.95 5.09 6.74
N GLU A 74 5.24 5.35 6.63
CA GLU A 74 5.80 6.65 6.29
C GLU A 74 6.41 6.61 4.90
N LEU A 75 6.30 7.72 4.17
CA LEU A 75 6.84 7.92 2.83
C LEU A 75 7.90 9.03 2.84
N GLY A 76 9.08 8.75 2.30
CA GLY A 76 10.17 9.71 2.20
C GLY A 76 11.53 9.15 2.60
N ALA A 77 12.52 9.32 1.73
CA ALA A 77 13.88 8.82 1.93
C ALA A 77 14.64 9.53 3.07
N GLU A 78 14.43 10.83 3.28
CA GLU A 78 15.10 11.59 4.34
C GLU A 78 14.38 11.46 5.68
N LEU A 79 15.16 11.20 6.74
CA LEU A 79 14.68 11.08 8.13
C LEU A 79 14.13 12.41 8.72
N ILE A 80 14.00 13.44 7.89
CA ILE A 80 13.68 14.80 8.27
C ILE A 80 12.17 14.97 8.11
N ASP A 81 11.44 14.75 9.22
CA ASP A 81 9.99 14.94 9.33
C ASP A 81 9.13 13.80 8.76
N VAL A 82 9.27 12.63 9.39
CA VAL A 82 8.52 11.41 9.04
C VAL A 82 7.01 11.52 9.30
N ASP A 83 6.56 12.56 10.02
CA ASP A 83 5.14 12.81 10.29
C ASP A 83 4.40 13.48 9.13
N LYS A 84 5.11 14.17 8.22
CA LYS A 84 4.46 14.87 7.10
C LYS A 84 3.73 13.94 6.14
N HIS A 85 4.17 12.69 6.00
CA HIS A 85 3.65 11.75 5.00
C HIS A 85 3.31 10.39 5.63
N VAL A 86 2.66 10.43 6.79
CA VAL A 86 2.13 9.23 7.44
C VAL A 86 0.81 8.83 6.77
N VAL A 87 0.71 7.55 6.45
CA VAL A 87 -0.47 6.92 5.88
C VAL A 87 -1.02 5.90 6.88
N ASP A 88 -2.27 6.05 7.30
CA ASP A 88 -2.86 5.28 8.41
C ASP A 88 -4.31 4.80 8.18
N LYS A 89 -4.90 5.01 7.00
CA LYS A 89 -6.24 4.47 6.71
C LYS A 89 -6.12 3.05 6.18
N GLU A 90 -6.40 2.10 7.07
CA GLU A 90 -6.54 0.66 6.81
C GLU A 90 -7.65 0.38 5.79
N GLY A 91 -7.45 -0.62 4.96
CA GLY A 91 -8.38 -0.98 3.90
C GLY A 91 -8.24 -0.14 2.63
N PHE A 92 -7.17 0.64 2.47
CA PHE A 92 -6.98 1.51 1.30
C PHE A 92 -5.66 1.21 0.60
N GLY A 93 -5.69 1.34 -0.73
CA GLY A 93 -4.50 1.36 -1.58
C GLY A 93 -3.94 2.77 -1.70
N TYR A 94 -2.62 2.87 -1.82
CA TYR A 94 -1.92 4.14 -2.03
C TYR A 94 -0.98 3.98 -3.21
N ALA A 95 -1.30 4.69 -4.30
CA ALA A 95 -0.44 4.76 -5.48
C ALA A 95 0.76 5.65 -5.14
N ILE A 96 1.95 5.09 -5.27
CA ILE A 96 3.22 5.74 -4.95
C ILE A 96 4.08 5.79 -6.19
N GLU A 97 4.57 6.99 -6.51
CA GLU A 97 5.49 7.25 -7.61
C GLU A 97 6.61 8.18 -7.12
N GLY A 98 7.85 7.86 -7.51
CA GLY A 98 9.02 8.68 -7.20
C GLY A 98 9.57 8.50 -5.77
N GLU A 99 9.09 7.52 -5.00
CA GLU A 99 9.74 7.09 -3.75
C GLU A 99 10.46 5.77 -3.93
N GLU A 100 11.62 5.67 -3.29
CA GLU A 100 12.44 4.46 -3.29
C GLU A 100 12.23 3.64 -2.01
N LEU A 101 11.54 4.18 -1.01
CA LEU A 101 11.45 3.56 0.32
C LEU A 101 10.21 3.97 1.10
N ILE A 102 9.60 3.00 1.78
CA ILE A 102 8.60 3.22 2.83
C ILE A 102 9.12 2.70 4.18
N ARG A 103 8.66 3.30 5.27
CA ARG A 103 8.92 2.81 6.63
C ARG A 103 7.62 2.35 7.27
N LEU A 104 7.51 1.06 7.52
CA LEU A 104 6.38 0.51 8.25
C LEU A 104 6.52 0.83 9.74
N ARG A 105 5.49 1.39 10.36
CA ARG A 105 5.44 1.55 11.82
C ARG A 105 5.21 0.18 12.47
N LYS A 106 5.30 0.14 13.81
CA LYS A 106 5.02 -1.08 14.56
C LYS A 106 3.57 -1.54 14.30
N GLN A 107 3.33 -2.86 14.29
CA GLN A 107 2.02 -3.45 14.06
C GLN A 107 1.43 -3.05 12.69
N THR A 108 2.28 -2.91 11.69
CA THR A 108 1.86 -2.55 10.33
C THR A 108 1.97 -3.74 9.39
N ALA A 109 0.97 -3.93 8.56
CA ALA A 109 0.96 -4.93 7.50
C ALA A 109 0.50 -4.28 6.19
N VAL A 110 1.20 -4.57 5.10
CA VAL A 110 0.90 -4.04 3.78
C VAL A 110 1.07 -5.11 2.71
N VAL A 111 0.33 -4.95 1.61
CA VAL A 111 0.63 -5.61 0.34
C VAL A 111 1.14 -4.56 -0.64
N ILE A 112 2.27 -4.82 -1.26
CA ILE A 112 2.88 -3.93 -2.24
C ILE A 112 2.70 -4.57 -3.60
N ILE A 113 2.01 -3.90 -4.51
CA ILE A 113 1.75 -4.34 -5.87
C ILE A 113 2.54 -3.44 -6.80
N TYR A 114 3.53 -3.99 -7.49
CA TYR A 114 4.30 -3.27 -8.50
C TYR A 114 3.53 -3.22 -9.80
N VAL A 115 3.55 -2.05 -10.43
CA VAL A 115 2.73 -1.71 -11.59
C VAL A 115 3.60 -1.08 -12.65
N ASP A 116 3.24 -1.30 -13.91
CA ASP A 116 3.95 -0.73 -15.07
C ASP A 116 3.07 0.32 -15.75
N TRP A 117 2.67 1.34 -14.97
CA TRP A 117 1.82 2.42 -15.49
C TRP A 117 2.61 3.30 -16.46
N ASN A 118 2.18 3.28 -17.71
CA ASN A 118 2.87 3.99 -18.79
C ASN A 118 2.45 5.45 -18.92
N ASP A 119 1.23 5.81 -18.48
CA ASP A 119 0.67 7.17 -18.59
C ASP A 119 -0.22 7.56 -17.40
N ASP A 120 -0.31 8.87 -17.12
CA ASP A 120 -1.20 9.47 -16.10
C ASP A 120 -2.67 9.01 -16.21
N LYS A 121 -3.12 8.56 -17.38
CA LYS A 121 -4.49 8.06 -17.61
C LYS A 121 -4.81 6.78 -16.83
N GLU A 122 -3.84 5.89 -16.65
CA GLU A 122 -4.02 4.65 -15.89
C GLU A 122 -4.13 4.97 -14.39
N LEU A 123 -3.30 5.91 -13.93
CA LEU A 123 -3.41 6.51 -12.61
C LEU A 123 -4.75 7.22 -12.39
N LEU A 124 -5.27 7.97 -13.38
CA LEU A 124 -6.57 8.65 -13.32
C LEU A 124 -7.76 7.68 -13.21
N ALA A 125 -7.65 6.45 -13.70
CA ALA A 125 -8.70 5.43 -13.56
C ALA A 125 -8.87 4.93 -12.10
N LEU A 126 -7.82 5.05 -11.28
CA LEU A 126 -7.74 4.45 -9.94
C LEU A 126 -8.43 5.24 -8.79
N GLY A 127 -9.55 5.93 -9.05
CA GLY A 127 -10.31 6.71 -8.04
C GLY A 127 -10.12 8.24 -8.09
N PRO A 128 -10.38 9.00 -7.00
CA PRO A 128 -10.16 10.46 -6.97
C PRO A 128 -8.73 10.85 -6.51
N GLU A 129 -8.20 11.96 -7.03
CA GLU A 129 -6.93 12.54 -6.58
C GLU A 129 -7.05 13.11 -5.15
N MET A 130 -5.99 12.97 -4.35
CA MET A 130 -5.91 13.62 -3.04
C MET A 130 -5.71 15.13 -3.24
N SER A 131 -6.79 15.92 -3.13
CA SER A 131 -6.71 17.38 -3.09
C SER A 131 -6.09 17.84 -1.77
N ASN A 132 -4.89 18.40 -1.83
CA ASN A 132 -4.27 19.10 -0.69
C ASN A 132 -5.10 20.34 -0.34
N ARG A 133 -5.63 20.38 0.88
CA ARG A 133 -6.00 21.63 1.57
C ARG A 133 -5.09 21.82 2.76
#